data_AF-A0A969RJM6-F1
#
_entry.id   AF-A0A969RJM6-F1
#
_cell.length_a   1.000
_cell.length_b   1.000
_cell.length_c   1.000
_cell.angle_alpha   90.00
_cell.angle_beta   90.00
_cell.angle_gamma   90.00
#
_symmetry.space_group_name_H-M   'P 1'
#
loop_
_entity.id
_entity.type
_entity.pdbx_description
1 polymer ?
#
loop_
_entity_poly.entity_id
_entity_poly.type
_entity_poly.pdbx_seq_one_letter_code
_entity_poly.pdbx_strand_id
1 'polypeptide(L)'
;MEDQLNAFLTLELAIQDARSVLDQQQQLRQISLTQLNILFVANTALLTILSISRLIFTISLFSVGEIVGFLLGFSLLIYALLPRQPLVTPNLEDRESLERYLALSPNEYRLQMLTNLVEVYNANKQRLDDITQALSLATYAIWATMIVALLHILSTIAIAVRWLS
;
A
#
# COMPACT_ATOMS: atom_id res chain seq x y z
N MET A 1 -38.40 20.24 20.43
CA MET A 1 -38.78 19.08 19.57
C MET A 1 -38.06 19.15 18.23
N GLU A 2 -38.01 20.34 17.60
CA GLU A 2 -37.25 20.61 16.38
C GLU A 2 -35.74 20.38 16.54
N ASP A 3 -35.13 20.82 17.64
CA ASP A 3 -33.69 20.63 17.90
C ASP A 3 -33.27 19.15 18.02
N GLN A 4 -34.12 18.30 18.60
CA GLN A 4 -33.86 16.86 18.71
C GLN A 4 -33.97 16.14 17.36
N LEU A 5 -34.91 16.58 16.52
CA LEU A 5 -35.07 16.08 15.16
C LEU A 5 -33.86 16.46 14.30
N ASN A 6 -33.40 17.71 14.40
CA ASN A 6 -32.22 18.19 13.68
C ASN A 6 -30.96 17.42 14.09
N ALA A 7 -30.73 17.22 15.39
CA ALA A 7 -29.60 16.44 15.88
C ALA A 7 -29.60 14.99 15.37
N PHE A 8 -30.77 14.35 15.32
CA PHE A 8 -30.93 13.00 14.78
C PHE A 8 -30.60 12.94 13.28
N LEU A 9 -31.11 13.89 12.49
CA LEU A 9 -30.84 13.99 11.05
C LEU A 9 -29.35 14.22 10.78
N THR A 10 -28.71 15.12 11.54
CA THR A 10 -27.27 15.37 11.43
C THR A 10 -26.44 14.13 11.75
N LEU A 11 -26.84 13.36 12.77
CA LEU A 11 -26.15 12.12 13.13
C LEU A 11 -26.28 11.05 12.03
N GLU A 12 -27.46 10.92 11.42
CA GLU A 12 -27.66 9.98 10.31
C GLU A 12 -26.78 10.34 9.10
N LEU A 13 -26.74 11.63 8.74
CA LEU A 13 -25.86 12.12 7.67
C LEU A 13 -24.39 11.84 7.98
N ALA A 14 -23.94 12.11 9.21
CA ALA A 14 -22.57 11.84 9.62
C ALA A 14 -22.19 10.35 9.54
N ILE A 15 -23.10 9.45 9.92
CA ILE A 15 -22.89 8.00 9.80
C ILE A 15 -22.82 7.58 8.33
N GLN A 16 -23.70 8.12 7.49
CA GLN A 16 -23.71 7.83 6.06
C GLN A 16 -22.41 8.29 5.38
N ASP A 17 -21.95 9.51 5.68
CA ASP A 17 -20.69 10.05 5.18
C ASP A 17 -19.49 9.22 5.65
N ALA A 18 -19.46 8.83 6.93
CA ALA A 18 -18.41 7.97 7.47
C ALA A 18 -18.32 6.63 6.74
N ARG A 19 -19.47 5.99 6.44
CA ARG A 19 -19.52 4.75 5.66
C ARG A 19 -19.02 4.95 4.24
N SER A 20 -19.46 6.01 3.56
CA SER A 20 -18.99 6.36 2.21
C SER A 20 -17.46 6.51 2.16
N VAL A 21 -16.86 7.16 3.16
CA VAL A 21 -15.40 7.32 3.26
C VAL A 21 -14.68 5.98 3.49
N LEU A 22 -15.25 5.09 4.30
CA LEU A 22 -14.69 3.74 4.48
C LEU A 22 -14.76 2.90 3.19
N ASP A 23 -15.85 3.01 2.44
CA ASP A 23 -15.98 2.37 1.13
C ASP A 23 -14.91 2.89 0.15
N GLN A 24 -14.65 4.20 0.17
CA GLN A 24 -13.54 4.80 -0.60
C GLN A 24 -12.17 4.26 -0.15
N GLN A 25 -11.92 4.11 1.15
CA GLN A 25 -10.67 3.50 1.64
C GLN A 25 -10.50 2.05 1.16
N GLN A 26 -11.60 1.29 1.09
CA GLN A 26 -11.58 -0.06 0.55
C GLN A 26 -11.24 -0.07 -0.95
N GLN A 27 -11.78 0.87 -1.72
CA GLN A 27 -11.42 1.03 -3.14
C GLN A 27 -9.94 1.41 -3.31
N LEU A 28 -9.44 2.37 -2.53
CA LEU A 28 -8.03 2.75 -2.55
C LEU A 28 -7.12 1.57 -2.23
N ARG A 29 -7.49 0.72 -1.27
CA ARG A 29 -6.75 -0.50 -0.98
C ARG A 29 -6.67 -1.44 -2.20
N GLN A 30 -7.77 -1.62 -2.93
CA GLN A 30 -7.77 -2.45 -4.14
C GLN A 30 -6.86 -1.88 -5.23
N ILE A 31 -6.83 -0.56 -5.36
CA ILE A 31 -5.89 0.14 -6.25
C ILE A 31 -4.45 -0.13 -5.81
N SER A 32 -4.13 0.01 -4.52
CA SER A 32 -2.79 -0.28 -4.00
C SER A 32 -2.36 -1.73 -4.23
N LEU A 33 -3.27 -2.71 -4.06
CA LEU A 33 -2.99 -4.12 -4.37
C LEU A 33 -2.71 -4.33 -5.87
N THR A 34 -3.45 -3.63 -6.73
CA THR A 34 -3.21 -3.67 -8.18
C THR A 34 -1.84 -3.10 -8.53
N GLN A 35 -1.48 -1.94 -7.97
CA GLN A 35 -0.16 -1.33 -8.15
C GLN A 35 0.96 -2.24 -7.64
N LEU A 36 0.75 -2.88 -6.48
CA LEU A 36 1.68 -3.85 -5.92
C LEU A 36 1.95 -5.00 -6.89
N ASN A 37 0.90 -5.58 -7.48
CA ASN A 37 1.04 -6.67 -8.45
C ASN A 37 1.85 -6.22 -9.67
N ILE A 38 1.55 -5.03 -10.19
CA ILE A 38 2.29 -4.45 -11.33
C ILE A 38 3.77 -4.26 -10.97
N LEU A 39 4.08 -3.70 -9.80
CA LEU A 39 5.46 -3.48 -9.37
C LEU A 39 6.20 -4.79 -9.09
N PHE A 40 5.55 -5.83 -8.57
CA PHE A 40 6.15 -7.16 -8.44
C PHE A 40 6.54 -7.75 -9.79
N VAL A 41 5.66 -7.64 -10.80
CA VAL A 41 5.95 -8.07 -12.16
C VAL A 41 7.11 -7.26 -12.74
N ALA A 42 7.09 -5.94 -12.60
CA ALA A 42 8.16 -5.06 -13.08
C ALA A 42 9.52 -5.37 -12.43
N ASN A 43 9.54 -5.58 -11.10
CA ASN A 43 10.76 -5.92 -10.37
C ASN A 43 11.31 -7.30 -10.78
N THR A 44 10.42 -8.27 -11.04
CA THR A 44 10.81 -9.60 -11.55
C THR A 44 11.36 -9.53 -12.97
N ALA A 45 10.74 -8.71 -13.84
CA ALA A 45 11.24 -8.47 -15.18
C ALA A 45 12.62 -7.80 -15.16
N LEU A 46 12.84 -6.83 -14.26
CA LEU A 46 14.14 -6.20 -14.05
C LEU A 46 15.21 -7.22 -13.65
N LEU A 47 14.92 -8.10 -12.68
CA LEU A 47 15.84 -9.19 -12.31
C LEU A 47 16.17 -10.08 -13.52
N THR A 48 15.15 -10.40 -14.33
CA THR A 48 15.31 -11.24 -15.52
C THR A 48 16.23 -10.57 -16.54
N ILE A 49 16.02 -9.28 -16.83
CA ILE A 49 16.85 -8.50 -17.75
C ILE A 49 18.30 -8.47 -17.25
N LEU A 50 18.51 -8.10 -15.99
CA LEU A 50 19.84 -8.04 -15.37
C LEU A 50 20.56 -9.39 -15.41
N SER A 51 19.82 -10.49 -15.23
CA SER A 51 20.35 -11.86 -15.27
C SER A 51 20.71 -12.31 -16.69
N ILE A 52 19.80 -12.14 -17.66
CA ILE A 52 20.01 -12.53 -19.07
C ILE A 52 21.17 -11.74 -19.68
N SER A 53 21.20 -10.43 -19.44
CA SER A 53 22.27 -9.57 -19.92
C SER A 53 23.60 -9.78 -19.19
N ARG A 54 23.61 -10.66 -18.16
CA ARG A 54 24.77 -10.99 -17.31
C ARG A 54 25.40 -9.78 -16.59
N LEU A 55 24.65 -8.68 -16.43
CA LEU A 55 25.13 -7.47 -15.77
C LEU A 55 25.51 -7.76 -14.31
N ILE A 56 24.64 -8.46 -13.58
CA ILE A 56 24.85 -8.85 -12.17
C ILE A 56 26.12 -9.70 -11.97
N PHE A 57 26.52 -10.50 -12.98
CA PHE A 57 27.68 -11.39 -12.87
C PHE A 57 29.01 -10.71 -13.20
N THR A 58 28.96 -9.49 -13.75
CA THR A 58 30.17 -8.69 -14.01
C THR A 58 30.49 -7.95 -12.73
N ILE A 59 31.70 -8.06 -12.17
CA ILE A 59 32.05 -7.32 -10.95
C ILE A 59 32.31 -5.85 -11.33
N SER A 60 31.33 -4.99 -11.09
CA SER A 60 31.41 -3.54 -11.31
C SER A 60 30.62 -2.78 -10.24
N LEU A 61 30.89 -1.48 -10.08
CA LEU A 61 30.10 -0.61 -9.20
C LEU A 61 28.62 -0.56 -9.61
N PHE A 62 28.34 -0.69 -10.92
CA PHE A 62 26.98 -0.76 -11.42
C PHE A 62 26.27 -2.03 -10.93
N SER A 63 26.93 -3.19 -10.99
CA SER A 63 26.36 -4.46 -10.53
C SER A 63 26.03 -4.45 -9.04
N VAL A 64 26.89 -3.82 -8.22
CA VAL A 64 26.58 -3.62 -6.79
C VAL A 64 25.34 -2.75 -6.64
N GLY A 65 25.27 -1.64 -7.38
CA GLY A 65 24.09 -0.76 -7.38
C GLY A 65 22.82 -1.46 -7.84
N GLU A 66 22.91 -2.34 -8.85
CA GLU A 66 21.81 -3.13 -9.37
C GLU A 66 21.29 -4.15 -8.37
N ILE A 67 22.18 -4.91 -7.73
CA ILE A 67 21.82 -5.90 -6.70
C ILE A 67 21.17 -5.20 -5.51
N VAL A 68 21.80 -4.13 -5.00
CA VAL A 68 21.26 -3.39 -3.85
C VAL A 68 19.92 -2.75 -4.20
N GLY A 69 19.82 -2.11 -5.36
CA GLY A 69 18.58 -1.48 -5.83
C GLY A 69 17.45 -2.49 -6.01
N PHE A 70 17.73 -3.64 -6.63
CA PHE A 70 16.79 -4.74 -6.75
C PHE A 70 16.34 -5.27 -5.38
N LEU A 71 17.27 -5.52 -4.44
CA LEU A 71 16.94 -6.02 -3.11
C LEU A 71 16.11 -5.02 -2.31
N LEU A 72 16.40 -3.72 -2.41
CA LEU A 72 15.60 -2.67 -1.79
C LEU A 72 14.18 -2.65 -2.38
N GLY A 73 14.05 -2.65 -3.71
CA GLY A 73 12.75 -2.70 -4.39
C GLY A 73 11.94 -3.94 -3.97
N PHE A 74 12.57 -5.11 -3.99
CA PHE A 74 11.93 -6.36 -3.59
C PHE A 74 11.49 -6.34 -2.12
N SER A 75 12.35 -5.87 -1.22
CA SER A 75 12.03 -5.80 0.22
C SER A 75 10.87 -4.86 0.51
N LEU A 76 10.79 -3.71 -0.17
CA LEU A 76 9.69 -2.76 -0.03
C LEU A 76 8.36 -3.34 -0.53
N LEU A 77 8.40 -4.11 -1.63
CA LEU A 77 7.22 -4.81 -2.13
C LEU A 77 6.74 -5.92 -1.20
N ILE A 78 7.65 -6.69 -0.60
CA ILE A 78 7.33 -7.68 0.42
C ILE A 78 6.72 -7.01 1.66
N TYR A 79 7.29 -5.88 2.10
CA TYR A 79 6.75 -5.10 3.21
C TYR A 79 5.34 -4.59 2.93
N ALA A 80 5.07 -4.13 1.70
CA ALA A 80 3.73 -3.72 1.27
C ALA A 80 2.73 -4.89 1.18
N LEU A 81 3.22 -6.10 0.94
CA LEU A 81 2.41 -7.32 0.83
C LEU A 81 2.05 -7.93 2.20
N LEU A 82 2.78 -7.58 3.27
CA LEU A 82 2.54 -8.18 4.59
C LEU A 82 1.06 -8.07 4.98
N PRO A 83 0.41 -9.20 5.34
CA PRO A 83 -1.02 -9.22 5.57
C PRO A 83 -1.36 -8.37 6.79
N ARG A 84 -2.03 -7.24 6.55
CA ARG A 84 -2.57 -6.35 7.59
C ARG A 84 -4.08 -6.51 7.60
N GLN A 85 -4.62 -7.25 8.57
CA GLN A 85 -6.06 -7.47 8.67
C GLN A 85 -6.79 -6.14 8.89
N PRO A 86 -7.78 -5.75 8.06
CA PRO A 86 -8.58 -4.55 8.32
C PRO A 86 -9.24 -4.61 9.69
N LEU A 87 -9.30 -3.47 10.36
CA LEU A 87 -10.17 -3.36 11.52
C LEU A 87 -11.60 -3.24 10.98
N VAL A 88 -12.50 -4.09 11.47
CA VAL A 88 -13.92 -4.10 11.09
C VAL A 88 -14.74 -3.98 12.37
N THR A 89 -15.75 -3.12 12.33
CA THR A 89 -16.69 -2.90 13.44
C THR A 89 -18.12 -2.83 12.90
N PRO A 90 -19.14 -3.30 13.64
CA PRO A 90 -19.02 -4.08 14.89
C PRO A 90 -18.39 -5.45 14.61
N ASN A 91 -17.58 -5.94 15.55
CA ASN A 91 -17.01 -7.28 15.44
C ASN A 91 -18.10 -8.32 15.76
N LEU A 92 -18.84 -8.76 14.75
CA LEU A 92 -19.95 -9.72 14.92
C LEU A 92 -19.47 -11.11 15.37
N GLU A 93 -18.17 -11.39 15.35
CA GLU A 93 -17.61 -12.65 15.86
C GLU A 93 -17.44 -12.62 17.40
N ASP A 94 -17.43 -11.43 18.01
CA ASP A 94 -17.32 -11.26 19.45
C ASP A 94 -18.69 -11.13 20.11
N ARG A 95 -19.07 -12.16 20.86
CA ARG A 95 -20.34 -12.24 21.59
C ARG A 95 -20.48 -11.13 22.63
N GLU A 96 -19.40 -10.72 23.29
CA GLU A 96 -19.44 -9.65 24.29
C GLU A 96 -19.76 -8.31 23.62
N SER A 97 -19.19 -8.05 22.45
CA SER A 97 -19.50 -6.86 21.67
C SER A 97 -20.97 -6.83 21.22
N LEU A 98 -21.52 -7.95 20.77
CA LEU A 98 -22.93 -8.09 20.38
C LEU A 98 -23.86 -7.81 21.55
N GLU A 99 -23.61 -8.40 22.71
CA GLU A 99 -24.39 -8.18 23.94
C GLU A 99 -24.33 -6.70 24.36
N ARG A 100 -23.18 -6.05 24.21
CA ARG A 100 -23.01 -4.60 24.47
C ARG A 100 -23.84 -3.73 23.51
N TYR A 101 -23.86 -4.03 22.21
CA TYR A 101 -24.64 -3.25 21.25
C TYR A 101 -26.15 -3.45 21.40
N LEU A 102 -26.59 -4.67 21.72
CA LEU A 102 -28.00 -5.00 21.91
C LEU A 102 -28.62 -4.34 23.15
N ALA A 103 -27.78 -3.98 24.13
CA ALA A 103 -28.22 -3.29 25.34
C ALA A 103 -28.41 -1.77 25.18
N LEU A 104 -27.97 -1.18 24.05
CA LEU A 104 -28.02 0.27 23.82
C LEU A 104 -29.37 0.72 23.27
N SER A 105 -29.81 1.93 23.64
CA SER A 105 -30.91 2.59 22.93
C SER A 105 -30.49 2.93 21.50
N PRO A 106 -31.45 3.14 20.56
CA PRO A 106 -31.12 3.46 19.17
C PRO A 106 -30.21 4.69 18.99
N ASN A 107 -30.34 5.70 19.85
CA ASN A 107 -29.50 6.90 19.79
C ASN A 107 -28.09 6.64 20.32
N GLU A 108 -27.95 5.92 21.43
CA GLU A 108 -26.65 5.53 21.98
C GLU A 108 -25.91 4.59 21.04
N TYR A 109 -26.61 3.64 20.42
CA TYR A 109 -26.06 2.76 19.41
C TYR A 109 -25.47 3.54 18.23
N ARG A 110 -26.21 4.53 17.70
CA ARG A 110 -25.76 5.36 16.57
C ARG A 110 -24.51 6.18 16.93
N LEU A 111 -24.48 6.77 18.12
CA LEU A 111 -23.33 7.55 18.59
C LEU A 111 -22.10 6.66 18.81
N GLN A 112 -22.28 5.50 19.43
CA GLN A 112 -21.22 4.51 19.62
C GLN A 112 -20.70 4.02 18.26
N MET A 113 -21.61 3.73 17.32
CA MET A 113 -21.23 3.30 15.98
C MET A 113 -20.40 4.37 15.26
N LEU A 114 -20.78 5.64 15.34
CA LEU A 114 -19.99 6.73 14.76
C LEU A 114 -18.57 6.78 15.34
N THR A 115 -18.44 6.63 16.66
CA THR A 115 -17.14 6.60 17.34
C THR A 115 -16.28 5.43 16.85
N ASN A 116 -16.88 4.25 16.73
CA ASN A 116 -16.19 3.07 16.22
C ASN A 116 -15.78 3.22 14.75
N LEU A 117 -16.63 3.85 13.91
CA LEU A 117 -16.30 4.12 12.51
C LEU A 117 -15.09 5.05 12.38
N VAL A 118 -14.97 6.04 13.28
CA VAL A 118 -13.79 6.92 13.35
C VAL A 118 -12.52 6.14 13.73
N GLU A 119 -12.61 5.26 14.72
CA GLU A 119 -11.48 4.40 15.12
C GLU A 119 -11.04 3.48 13.96
N VAL A 120 -12.00 2.83 13.31
CA VAL A 120 -11.76 2.00 12.12
C VAL A 120 -11.15 2.81 10.98
N TYR A 121 -11.66 4.01 10.73
CA TYR A 121 -11.11 4.92 9.71
C TYR A 121 -9.65 5.25 9.99
N ASN A 122 -9.32 5.64 11.23
CA ASN A 122 -7.95 6.02 11.59
C ASN A 122 -6.99 4.84 11.48
N ALA A 123 -7.37 3.67 11.99
CA ALA A 123 -6.57 2.46 11.92
C ALA A 123 -6.35 1.99 10.46
N ASN A 124 -7.40 2.01 9.63
CA ASN A 124 -7.30 1.61 8.24
C ASN A 124 -6.56 2.63 7.37
N LYS A 125 -6.69 3.93 7.67
CA LYS A 125 -5.95 5.01 7.01
C LYS A 125 -4.45 4.84 7.16
N GLN A 126 -3.98 4.71 8.40
CA GLN A 126 -2.55 4.56 8.68
C GLN A 126 -1.96 3.37 7.91
N ARG A 127 -2.66 2.24 7.90
CA ARG A 127 -2.22 1.04 7.18
C ARG A 127 -2.17 1.25 5.67
N LEU A 128 -3.13 2.00 5.11
CA LEU A 128 -3.16 2.34 3.69
C LEU A 128 -2.04 3.31 3.33
N ASP A 129 -1.76 4.29 4.18
CA ASP A 129 -0.67 5.25 4.03
C ASP A 129 0.68 4.52 4.03
N ASP A 130 0.89 3.59 4.96
CA ASP A 130 2.10 2.77 5.03
C ASP A 130 2.30 1.91 3.76
N ILE A 131 1.22 1.33 3.21
CA ILE A 131 1.27 0.57 1.94
C ILE A 131 1.63 1.51 0.79
N THR A 132 0.96 2.66 0.72
CA THR A 132 1.18 3.64 -0.35
C THR A 132 2.60 4.19 -0.33
N GLN A 133 3.14 4.46 0.85
CA GLN A 133 4.53 4.88 1.02
C GLN A 133 5.51 3.79 0.58
N ALA A 134 5.28 2.54 0.97
CA ALA A 134 6.12 1.42 0.56
C ALA A 134 6.11 1.23 -0.97
N LEU A 135 4.94 1.34 -1.60
CA LEU A 135 4.80 1.26 -3.06
C LEU A 135 5.50 2.42 -3.78
N SER A 136 5.41 3.64 -3.24
CA SER A 136 6.11 4.80 -3.77
C SER A 136 7.63 4.61 -3.71
N LEU A 137 8.16 4.19 -2.56
CA LEU A 137 9.58 3.90 -2.39
C LEU A 137 10.03 2.75 -3.30
N ALA A 138 9.23 1.69 -3.43
CA ALA A 138 9.52 0.58 -4.32
C ALA A 138 9.60 1.04 -5.78
N THR A 139 8.69 1.93 -6.19
CA THR A 139 8.70 2.53 -7.53
C THR A 139 10.01 3.28 -7.76
N TYR A 140 10.43 4.14 -6.83
CA TYR A 140 11.70 4.87 -6.95
C TYR A 140 12.90 3.94 -6.98
N ALA A 141 12.93 2.89 -6.15
CA ALA A 141 14.01 1.91 -6.13
C ALA A 141 14.12 1.17 -7.48
N ILE A 142 13.00 0.68 -8.02
CA ILE A 142 12.96 -0.01 -9.32
C ILE A 142 13.42 0.93 -10.43
N TRP A 143 12.93 2.17 -10.43
CA TRP A 143 13.26 3.15 -11.47
C TRP A 143 14.74 3.57 -11.42
N ALA A 144 15.29 3.80 -10.23
CA ALA A 144 16.72 4.07 -10.05
C ALA A 144 17.58 2.90 -10.52
N THR A 145 17.18 1.67 -10.18
CA THR A 145 17.88 0.44 -10.60
C THR A 145 17.89 0.30 -12.12
N MET A 146 16.77 0.63 -12.78
CA MET A 146 16.68 0.63 -14.23
C MET A 146 17.64 1.65 -14.89
N ILE A 147 17.79 2.85 -14.30
CA ILE A 147 18.77 3.84 -14.78
C ILE A 147 20.20 3.29 -14.63
N VAL A 148 20.52 2.71 -13.48
CA VAL A 148 21.86 2.12 -13.24
C VAL A 148 22.14 1.03 -14.28
N ALA A 149 21.17 0.16 -14.55
CA ALA A 149 21.30 -0.89 -15.57
C ALA A 149 21.55 -0.31 -16.98
N LEU A 150 20.82 0.72 -17.37
CA LEU A 150 21.03 1.39 -18.66
C LEU A 150 22.43 2.02 -18.76
N LEU A 151 22.89 2.67 -17.69
CA LEU A 151 24.24 3.24 -17.65
C LEU A 151 25.31 2.15 -17.70
N HIS A 152 25.07 1.00 -17.07
CA HIS A 152 25.97 -0.15 -17.12
C HIS A 152 26.08 -0.71 -18.54
N ILE A 153 24.96 -0.84 -19.26
CA ILE A 153 24.96 -1.24 -20.68
C ILE A 153 25.74 -0.22 -21.53
N LEU A 154 25.48 1.08 -21.37
CA LEU A 154 26.19 2.12 -22.12
C LEU A 154 27.70 2.09 -21.85
N SER A 155 28.09 1.88 -20.59
CA SER A 155 29.50 1.77 -20.20
C SER A 155 30.18 0.56 -20.85
N THR A 156 29.52 -0.60 -20.85
CA THR A 156 30.07 -1.81 -21.48
C THR A 156 30.22 -1.65 -23.00
N ILE A 157 29.24 -1.05 -23.68
CA ILE A 157 29.33 -0.73 -25.11
C ILE A 157 30.47 0.25 -25.39
N ALA A 158 30.58 1.34 -24.63
CA ALA A 158 31.63 2.34 -24.82
C ALA A 158 33.04 1.76 -24.65
N ILE A 159 33.22 0.87 -23.66
CA ILE A 159 34.47 0.15 -23.47
C ILE A 159 34.74 -0.77 -24.68
N ALA A 160 33.74 -1.55 -25.12
CA ALA A 160 33.90 -2.46 -26.25
C ALA A 160 34.29 -1.73 -27.55
N VAL A 161 33.66 -0.59 -27.85
CA VAL A 161 33.98 0.23 -29.03
C VAL A 161 35.42 0.74 -28.97
N ARG A 162 35.88 1.22 -27.80
CA ARG A 162 37.27 1.69 -27.62
C ARG A 162 38.31 0.59 -27.83
N TRP A 163 37.98 -0.67 -27.57
CA TRP A 163 38.89 -1.80 -27.82
C TRP A 163 38.96 -2.21 -29.31
N LEU A 164 37.99 -1.80 -30.12
CA LEU A 164 37.88 -2.14 -31.56
C LEU A 164 38.46 -1.05 -32.48
N SER A 165 38.70 0.16 -31.96
CA SER A 165 39.28 1.32 -32.66
C SER A 165 40.79 1.43 -32.44
#